data_AF-A0A8T4JFE7-F1
#
_entry.id   AF-A0A8T4JFE7-F1
#
_cell.length_a   1.000
_cell.length_b   1.000
_cell.length_c   1.000
_cell.angle_alpha   90.00
_cell.angle_beta   90.00
_cell.angle_gamma   90.00
#
_symmetry.space_group_name_H-M   'P 1'
#
loop_
_entity.id
_entity.type
_entity.pdbx_description
1 polymer ?
#
loop_
_entity_poly.entity_id
_entity_poly.type
_entity_poly.pdbx_seq_one_letter_code
_entity_poly.pdbx_strand_id
1 'polypeptide(L)'
;SDDVAGTKLLKAHEYVLKRICENGFTLAKHYWEFDKKTRTAIAYIIVKEARLPTTFDREGPPLSAKKNATNFKEKHRKAKNKVVARDGRLYATIKQKHRTLSSLAKEVLSEKYCVSRSSHLCLR
;
A
#
# COMPACT_ATOMS: atom_id res chain seq x y z
N SER A 1 -4.40 -8.86 -29.31
CA SER A 1 -5.57 -9.51 -28.71
C SER A 1 -6.04 -8.69 -27.52
N ASP A 2 -7.35 -8.55 -27.36
CA ASP A 2 -7.98 -7.88 -26.22
C ASP A 2 -7.84 -8.67 -24.93
N ASP A 3 -7.67 -9.99 -25.00
CA ASP A 3 -7.44 -10.84 -23.82
C ASP A 3 -6.10 -10.52 -23.16
N VAL A 4 -5.08 -10.19 -23.96
CA VAL A 4 -3.76 -9.76 -23.47
C VAL A 4 -3.85 -8.39 -22.80
N ALA A 5 -4.67 -7.48 -23.33
CA ALA A 5 -4.86 -6.15 -22.75
C ALA A 5 -5.66 -6.23 -21.44
N GLY A 6 -6.78 -6.96 -21.44
CA GLY A 6 -7.61 -7.19 -20.25
C GLY A 6 -6.83 -7.86 -19.12
N THR A 7 -6.02 -8.89 -19.44
CA THR A 7 -5.18 -9.56 -18.44
C THR A 7 -4.13 -8.63 -17.83
N LYS A 8 -3.52 -7.74 -18.62
CA LYS A 8 -2.55 -6.75 -18.11
C LYS A 8 -3.21 -5.75 -17.16
N LEU A 9 -4.39 -5.26 -17.52
CA LEU A 9 -5.14 -4.31 -16.69
C LEU A 9 -5.66 -4.97 -15.40
N LEU A 10 -6.13 -6.22 -15.47
CA LEU A 10 -6.52 -6.99 -14.28
C LEU A 10 -5.35 -7.15 -13.30
N LYS A 11 -4.16 -7.51 -13.80
CA LYS A 11 -2.95 -7.62 -12.97
C LYS A 11 -2.54 -6.29 -12.34
N ALA A 12 -2.82 -5.17 -12.99
CA ALA A 12 -2.58 -3.84 -12.42
C ALA A 12 -3.61 -3.50 -11.35
N HIS A 13 -4.89 -3.83 -11.55
CA HIS A 13 -5.92 -3.71 -10.52
C HIS A 13 -5.57 -4.54 -9.28
N GLU A 14 -5.19 -5.81 -9.42
CA GLU A 14 -4.75 -6.66 -8.31
C GLU A 14 -3.53 -6.08 -7.58
N TYR A 15 -2.58 -5.53 -8.34
CA TYR A 15 -1.43 -4.85 -7.76
C TYR A 15 -1.85 -3.63 -6.94
N VAL A 16 -2.75 -2.79 -7.45
CA VAL A 16 -3.29 -1.64 -6.74
C VAL A 16 -3.95 -2.07 -5.43
N LEU A 17 -4.81 -3.11 -5.45
CA LEU A 17 -5.46 -3.65 -4.25
C LEU A 17 -4.44 -4.10 -3.20
N LYS A 18 -3.40 -4.82 -3.63
CA LYS A 18 -2.31 -5.26 -2.74
C LYS A 18 -1.61 -4.07 -2.09
N ARG A 19 -1.28 -3.03 -2.87
CA ARG A 19 -0.62 -1.82 -2.36
C ARG A 19 -1.50 -1.04 -1.37
N ILE A 20 -2.81 -1.03 -1.58
CA ILE A 20 -3.77 -0.41 -0.66
C ILE A 20 -3.72 -1.12 0.71
N CYS A 21 -3.80 -2.44 0.73
CA CYS A 21 -3.70 -3.23 1.95
C CYS A 21 -2.33 -3.08 2.64
N GLU A 22 -1.23 -3.13 1.89
CA GLU A 22 0.13 -2.97 2.44
C GLU A 22 0.36 -1.60 3.09
N ASN A 23 -0.38 -0.58 2.67
CA ASN A 23 -0.33 0.75 3.28
C ASN A 23 -1.31 0.93 4.45
N GLY A 24 -1.98 -0.15 4.87
CA GLY A 24 -2.81 -0.20 6.07
C GLY A 24 -4.27 0.18 5.87
N PHE A 25 -4.73 0.35 4.62
CA PHE A 25 -6.16 0.51 4.35
C PHE A 25 -6.85 -0.85 4.38
N THR A 26 -8.00 -0.92 5.03
CA THR A 26 -8.83 -2.13 4.98
C THR A 26 -9.82 -2.03 3.82
N LEU A 27 -9.72 -2.95 2.86
CA LEU A 27 -10.70 -3.06 1.78
C LEU A 27 -12.06 -3.53 2.35
N ALA A 28 -13.12 -2.80 2.03
CA ALA A 28 -14.50 -3.19 2.30
C ALA A 28 -15.10 -3.92 1.10
N LYS A 29 -14.96 -3.35 -0.11
CA LYS A 29 -15.39 -3.94 -1.37
C LYS A 29 -14.54 -3.40 -2.51
N HIS A 30 -14.46 -4.14 -3.62
CA HIS A 30 -13.91 -3.62 -4.86
C HIS A 30 -14.68 -4.19 -6.05
N TYR A 31 -14.75 -3.43 -7.13
CA TYR A 31 -15.35 -3.84 -8.40
C TYR A 31 -14.44 -3.43 -9.55
N TRP A 32 -14.48 -4.20 -10.63
CA TRP A 32 -13.63 -4.01 -11.79
C TRP A 32 -14.43 -4.25 -13.06
N GLU A 33 -14.32 -3.33 -14.01
CA GLU A 33 -14.95 -3.46 -15.31
C GLU A 33 -13.93 -3.12 -16.41
N PHE A 34 -13.89 -3.94 -17.46
CA PHE A 34 -13.06 -3.70 -18.64
C PHE A 34 -13.96 -3.60 -19.87
N ASP A 35 -13.96 -2.43 -20.49
CA ASP A 35 -14.63 -2.19 -21.75
C ASP A 35 -13.66 -2.52 -22.90
N LYS A 36 -13.99 -3.58 -23.65
CA LYS A 36 -13.21 -4.03 -24.80
C LYS A 36 -13.21 -3.04 -25.95
N LYS A 37 -14.30 -2.28 -26.15
CA LYS A 37 -14.43 -1.32 -27.26
C LYS A 37 -13.52 -0.13 -27.05
N THR A 38 -13.50 0.42 -25.84
CA THR A 38 -12.67 1.57 -25.46
C THR A 38 -11.30 1.16 -24.91
N ARG A 39 -11.08 -0.14 -24.70
CA ARG A 39 -9.88 -0.74 -24.08
C ARG A 39 -9.50 -0.07 -22.75
N THR A 40 -10.53 0.40 -22.04
CA THR A 40 -10.43 1.14 -20.79
C THR A 40 -10.97 0.28 -19.67
N ALA A 41 -10.36 0.37 -18.49
CA ALA A 41 -10.86 -0.31 -17.33
C ALA A 41 -11.08 0.63 -16.15
N ILE A 42 -12.15 0.37 -15.41
CA ILE A 42 -12.57 1.15 -14.26
C ILE A 42 -12.55 0.24 -13.05
N ALA A 43 -11.77 0.62 -12.03
CA ALA A 43 -11.81 -0.01 -10.72
C ALA A 43 -12.55 0.90 -9.74
N TYR A 44 -13.53 0.33 -9.03
CA TYR A 44 -14.19 0.97 -7.90
C TYR A 44 -13.66 0.36 -6.62
N ILE A 45 -13.11 1.18 -5.72
CA ILE A 45 -12.50 0.68 -4.49
C ILE A 45 -13.14 1.33 -3.26
N ILE A 46 -13.74 0.50 -2.41
CA ILE A 46 -14.37 0.92 -1.17
C ILE A 46 -13.50 0.42 -0.01
N VAL A 47 -13.03 1.36 0.82
CA VAL A 47 -12.27 1.09 2.05
C VAL A 47 -13.13 1.34 3.28
N LYS A 48 -12.83 0.64 4.39
CA LYS A 48 -13.55 0.85 5.65
C LYS A 48 -13.28 2.23 6.23
N GLU A 49 -12.02 2.66 6.22
CA GLU A 49 -11.59 3.95 6.73
C GLU A 49 -11.21 4.89 5.57
N ALA A 50 -11.92 6.00 5.42
CA ALA A 50 -11.60 7.01 4.41
C ALA A 50 -10.23 7.69 4.68
N ARG A 51 -9.79 7.73 5.94
CA ARG A 51 -8.54 8.34 6.35
C ARG A 51 -7.84 7.55 7.44
N LEU A 52 -6.57 7.22 7.21
CA LEU A 52 -5.73 6.54 8.19
C LEU A 52 -5.20 7.50 9.28
N PRO A 53 -4.91 6.96 10.48
CA PRO A 53 -4.20 7.69 11.53
C PRO A 53 -2.89 8.31 11.02
N THR A 54 -2.45 9.38 11.67
CA THR A 54 -1.20 10.07 11.28
C THR A 54 0.03 9.18 11.46
N THR A 55 -0.04 8.22 12.39
CA THR A 55 1.05 7.31 12.71
C THR A 55 0.54 5.89 12.88
N PHE A 56 1.41 4.91 12.65
CA PHE A 56 1.18 3.51 12.95
C PHE A 56 2.39 2.91 13.66
N ASP A 57 2.17 1.88 14.47
CA ASP A 57 3.24 1.14 15.12
C ASP A 57 3.71 0.01 14.19
N ARG A 58 4.99 0.06 13.81
CA ARG A 58 5.65 -1.00 13.06
C ARG A 58 6.33 -1.95 14.02
N GLU A 59 5.90 -3.20 13.99
CA GLU A 59 6.53 -4.27 14.76
C GLU A 59 7.98 -4.52 14.29
N GLY A 60 8.85 -4.69 15.27
CA GLY A 60 10.27 -4.96 15.12
C GLY A 60 10.66 -6.31 15.75
N PRO A 61 11.97 -6.55 15.89
CA PRO A 61 12.46 -7.82 16.42
C PRO A 61 12.16 -7.97 17.93
N PRO A 62 12.18 -9.21 18.45
CA PRO A 62 12.13 -9.45 19.88
C PRO A 62 13.35 -8.84 20.59
N LEU A 63 13.17 -8.41 21.84
CA LEU A 63 14.21 -7.81 22.67
C LEU A 63 15.39 -8.75 22.90
N SER A 64 15.13 -10.06 22.93
CA SER A 64 16.16 -11.10 23.08
C SER A 64 17.15 -11.14 21.92
N ALA A 65 16.75 -10.73 20.72
CA ALA A 65 17.61 -10.67 19.55
C ALA A 65 18.49 -9.40 19.56
N LYS A 66 19.41 -9.31 20.53
CA LYS A 66 20.21 -8.10 20.87
C LYS A 66 20.75 -7.35 19.64
N LYS A 67 21.41 -8.05 18.70
CA LYS A 67 21.99 -7.43 17.49
C LYS A 67 20.92 -6.80 16.59
N ASN A 68 19.82 -7.51 16.35
CA ASN A 68 18.71 -7.02 15.53
C ASN A 68 17.95 -5.88 16.23
N ALA A 69 17.77 -5.99 17.55
CA ALA A 69 17.15 -4.96 18.37
C ALA A 69 17.96 -3.65 18.34
N THR A 70 19.29 -3.73 18.43
CA THR A 70 20.19 -2.56 18.28
C THR A 70 20.07 -1.95 16.89
N ASN A 71 20.18 -2.76 15.82
CA ASN A 71 20.06 -2.28 14.44
C ASN A 71 18.70 -1.61 14.18
N PHE A 72 17.62 -2.17 14.71
CA PHE A 72 16.28 -1.60 14.60
C PHE A 72 16.21 -0.23 15.29
N LYS A 73 16.67 -0.15 16.55
CA LYS A 73 16.71 1.12 17.30
C LYS A 73 17.53 2.19 16.57
N GLU A 74 18.70 1.84 16.05
CA GLU A 74 19.56 2.79 15.33
C GLU A 74 18.92 3.29 14.03
N LYS A 75 18.36 2.39 13.22
CA LYS A 75 17.66 2.73 11.99
C LYS A 75 16.51 3.69 12.26
N HIS A 76 15.69 3.40 13.27
CA HIS A 76 14.53 4.23 13.61
C HIS A 76 14.92 5.53 14.31
N ARG A 77 16.01 5.57 15.09
CA ARG A 77 16.59 6.80 15.65
C ARG A 77 17.07 7.74 14.53
N LYS A 78 17.80 7.24 13.53
CA LYS A 78 18.23 8.02 12.36
C LYS A 78 17.04 8.61 11.60
N ALA A 79 15.96 7.84 11.49
CA ALA A 79 14.71 8.27 10.87
C ALA A 79 13.79 9.11 11.80
N LYS A 80 14.26 9.52 12.98
CA LYS A 80 13.52 10.31 13.98
C LYS A 80 12.17 9.69 14.40
N ASN A 81 12.07 8.37 14.39
CA ASN A 81 10.89 7.63 14.85
C ASN A 81 11.02 7.26 16.32
N LYS A 82 9.90 7.30 17.05
CA LYS A 82 9.86 6.86 18.46
C LYS A 82 9.85 5.33 18.50
N VAL A 83 10.75 4.73 19.28
CA VAL A 83 10.80 3.28 19.48
C VAL A 83 10.40 2.95 20.91
N VAL A 84 9.45 2.05 21.08
CA VAL A 84 8.94 1.58 22.38
C VAL A 84 9.09 0.07 22.48
N ALA A 85 9.33 -0.46 23.67
CA ALA A 85 9.35 -1.88 23.94
C ALA A 85 8.03 -2.28 24.61
N ARG A 86 7.33 -3.28 24.07
CA ARG A 86 6.08 -3.83 24.62
C ARG A 86 6.08 -5.33 24.39
N ASP A 87 5.63 -6.11 25.37
CA ASP A 87 5.45 -7.57 25.24
C ASP A 87 6.68 -8.33 24.72
N GLY A 88 7.87 -7.95 25.19
CA GLY A 88 9.13 -8.60 24.76
C GLY A 88 9.58 -8.24 23.34
N ARG A 89 8.91 -7.30 22.65
CA ARG A 89 9.22 -6.86 21.27
C ARG A 89 9.44 -5.36 21.18
N LEU A 90 10.14 -4.93 20.14
CA LEU A 90 10.28 -3.52 19.78
C LEU A 90 9.20 -3.09 18.80
N TYR A 91 8.70 -1.88 18.97
CA TYR A 91 7.75 -1.23 18.07
C TYR A 91 8.27 0.16 17.73
N ALA A 92 8.19 0.56 16.48
CA ALA A 92 8.51 1.92 16.04
C ALA A 92 7.24 2.64 15.59
N THR A 93 6.93 3.78 16.19
CA THR A 93 5.83 4.65 15.74
C THR A 93 6.31 5.47 14.54
N ILE A 94 5.72 5.21 13.37
CA ILE A 94 6.12 5.80 12.08
C ILE A 94 4.97 6.67 11.55
N LYS A 95 5.30 7.81 10.95
CA LYS A 95 4.31 8.65 10.25
C LYS A 95 3.84 7.99 8.95
N GLN A 96 2.52 7.94 8.74
CA GLN A 96 1.92 7.48 7.48
C GLN A 96 2.31 8.42 6.34
N LYS A 97 2.79 7.86 5.23
CA LYS A 97 3.09 8.62 4.01
C LYS A 97 1.80 9.03 3.29
N HIS A 98 0.84 8.12 3.20
CA HIS A 98 -0.46 8.35 2.58
C HIS A 98 -1.56 8.11 3.60
N ARG A 99 -2.30 9.18 3.91
CA ARG A 99 -3.43 9.10 4.83
C ARG A 99 -4.76 8.87 4.14
N THR A 100 -4.83 9.13 2.84
CA THR A 100 -6.05 9.00 2.03
C THR A 100 -5.78 8.12 0.83
N LEU A 101 -6.82 7.40 0.40
CA LEU A 101 -6.75 6.50 -0.74
C LEU A 101 -6.33 7.26 -2.01
N SER A 102 -6.86 8.46 -2.24
CA SER A 102 -6.51 9.28 -3.41
C SER A 102 -5.03 9.64 -3.48
N SER A 103 -4.38 9.87 -2.33
CA SER A 103 -2.94 10.15 -2.29
C SER A 103 -2.13 8.90 -2.62
N LEU A 104 -2.52 7.76 -2.08
CA LEU A 104 -1.87 6.47 -2.35
C LEU A 104 -2.06 6.05 -3.82
N ALA A 105 -3.28 6.17 -4.33
CA ALA A 105 -3.65 5.82 -5.69
C ALA A 105 -2.79 6.56 -6.72
N LYS A 106 -2.57 7.87 -6.54
CA LYS A 106 -1.70 8.67 -7.42
C LYS A 106 -0.27 8.15 -7.43
N GLU A 107 0.27 7.78 -6.27
CA GLU A 107 1.62 7.21 -6.18
C GLU A 107 1.70 5.85 -6.86
N VAL A 108 0.79 4.92 -6.53
CA VAL A 108 0.77 3.55 -7.06
C VAL A 108 0.56 3.53 -8.57
N LEU A 109 -0.31 4.39 -9.12
CA LEU A 109 -0.50 4.50 -10.56
C LEU A 109 0.74 5.05 -11.28
N SER A 110 1.54 5.87 -10.60
CA SER A 110 2.79 6.43 -11.12
C SER A 110 3.96 5.43 -11.04
N GLU A 111 3.81 4.32 -10.32
CA GLU A 111 4.85 3.30 -10.24
C GLU A 111 5.07 2.64 -11.63
N LYS A 112 6.33 2.35 -11.97
CA LYS A 112 6.72 1.75 -13.27
C LYS A 112 5.91 0.49 -13.62
N TYR A 113 5.50 -0.26 -12.62
CA TYR A 113 4.67 -1.46 -12.78
C TYR A 113 3.31 -1.15 -13.43
N CYS A 114 2.64 -0.08 -12.98
CA CYS A 114 1.36 0.36 -13.52
C CYS A 114 1.55 1.04 -14.88
N VAL A 115 2.54 1.93 -15.01
CA VAL A 115 2.82 2.69 -16.25
C VAL A 115 3.17 1.78 -17.42
N SER A 116 3.96 0.73 -17.19
CA SER A 116 4.36 -0.23 -18.24
C SER A 116 3.23 -1.14 -18.72
N ARG A 117 2.11 -1.23 -17.98
CA ARG A 117 1.03 -2.20 -18.25
C ARG A 117 -0.34 -1.57 -18.46
N SER A 118 -0.56 -0.34 -18.02
CA SER A 118 -1.90 0.22 -17.83
C SER A 118 -1.98 1.70 -18.14
N SER A 119 -1.91 2.05 -19.42
CA SER A 119 -2.12 3.44 -19.87
C SER A 119 -3.58 3.91 -19.70
N HIS A 120 -4.54 3.00 -19.49
CA HIS A 120 -5.99 3.26 -19.49
C HIS A 120 -6.73 2.72 -18.25
N LEU A 121 -6.05 2.61 -17.11
CA LEU A 121 -6.65 2.21 -15.83
C LEU A 121 -7.14 3.44 -15.05
N CYS A 122 -8.45 3.55 -14.85
CA CYS A 122 -9.08 4.59 -14.04
C CYS A 122 -9.49 4.03 -12.66
N LEU A 123 -9.10 4.72 -11.58
CA LEU A 123 -9.52 4.39 -10.21
C LEU A 123 -10.61 5.37 -9.76
N ARG A 124 -11.72 4.84 -9.23
CA ARG A 124 -12.89 5.57 -8.72
C ARG A 124 -13.17 5.21 -7.27
#